data_AF-A0A644XVN6-F1
#
_entry.id   AF-A0A644XVN6-F1
#
_cell.length_a   1.000
_cell.length_b   1.000
_cell.length_c   1.000
_cell.angle_alpha   90.00
_cell.angle_beta   90.00
_cell.angle_gamma   90.00
#
_symmetry.space_group_name_H-M   'P 1'
#
loop_
_entity.id
_entity.type
_entity.pdbx_description
1 polymer ?
#
loop_
_entity_poly.entity_id
_entity_poly.type
_entity_poly.pdbx_seq_one_letter_code
_entity_poly.pdbx_strand_id
1 'polypeptide(L)'
;MLKRSWQKKIETILWRSVLNTRPRDFYDVYIIMKTQPNTINKRIFFAALKATSENRMSLGVLQNKDKILLTIKSDPIMRQRWDRYCKDNHYAKGIDFDEVIGTVVEIVN
;
A
#
# COMPACT_ATOMS: atom_id res chain seq x y z
N MET A 1 -5.38 -20.16 6.36
CA MET A 1 -5.19 -19.99 4.90
C MET A 1 -5.86 -18.67 4.48
N LEU A 2 -5.20 -17.51 4.66
CA LEU A 2 -4.82 -16.62 3.55
C LEU A 2 -3.91 -15.50 4.12
N LYS A 3 -2.70 -15.85 4.58
CA LYS A 3 -1.62 -14.85 4.74
C LYS A 3 -1.05 -14.53 3.35
N ARG A 4 -1.82 -13.89 2.47
CA ARG A 4 -1.17 -13.07 1.43
C ARG A 4 -0.52 -11.93 2.21
N SER A 5 0.75 -12.12 2.55
CA SER A 5 1.53 -11.25 3.44
C SER A 5 1.40 -9.79 2.96
N TRP A 6 0.71 -8.96 3.72
CA TRP A 6 0.46 -7.55 3.41
C TRP A 6 1.77 -6.75 3.23
N GLN A 7 2.89 -7.23 3.76
CA GLN A 7 4.25 -6.80 3.40
C GLN A 7 4.51 -6.82 1.90
N LYS A 8 4.13 -7.90 1.21
CA LYS A 8 4.28 -8.02 -0.26
C LYS A 8 3.40 -7.01 -1.00
N LYS A 9 2.25 -6.63 -0.43
CA LYS A 9 1.37 -5.61 -1.00
C LYS A 9 2.01 -4.23 -0.91
N ILE A 10 2.52 -3.88 0.27
CA ILE A 10 3.27 -2.64 0.47
C ILE A 10 4.50 -2.60 -0.42
N GLU A 11 5.28 -3.67 -0.48
CA GLU A 11 6.42 -3.75 -1.38
C GLU A 11 6.00 -3.57 -2.85
N THR A 12 4.90 -4.18 -3.28
CA THR A 12 4.37 -4.01 -4.64
C THR A 12 3.93 -2.57 -4.91
N ILE A 13 3.26 -1.92 -3.94
CA ILE A 13 2.86 -0.50 -4.03
C ILE A 13 4.11 0.38 -4.22
N LEU A 14 5.14 0.20 -3.39
CA LEU A 14 6.38 0.98 -3.48
C LEU A 14 7.15 0.69 -4.77
N TRP A 15 7.32 -0.58 -5.11
CA TRP A 15 8.13 -0.98 -6.25
C TRP A 15 7.48 -0.64 -7.60
N ARG A 16 6.16 -0.86 -7.74
CA ARG A 16 5.45 -0.53 -8.98
C ARG A 16 5.09 0.95 -9.08
N SER A 17 4.96 1.65 -7.96
CA SER A 17 4.59 3.09 -7.96
C SER A 17 3.35 3.33 -8.83
N VAL A 18 3.36 4.38 -9.66
CA VAL A 18 2.28 4.73 -10.61
C VAL A 18 1.99 3.66 -11.68
N LEU A 19 2.93 2.72 -11.89
CA LEU A 19 2.71 1.55 -12.76
C LEU A 19 1.86 0.48 -12.09
N ASN A 20 1.48 0.63 -10.81
CA ASN A 20 0.58 -0.30 -10.15
C ASN A 20 -0.85 -0.16 -10.70
N THR A 21 -1.34 -1.23 -11.31
CA THR A 21 -2.70 -1.32 -11.87
C THR A 21 -3.70 -2.04 -10.96
N ARG A 22 -3.30 -2.38 -9.73
CA ARG A 22 -4.09 -3.18 -8.77
C ARG A 22 -4.56 -2.31 -7.58
N PRO A 23 -5.67 -1.57 -7.71
CA PRO A 23 -6.21 -0.74 -6.62
C PRO A 23 -6.55 -1.56 -5.35
N ARG A 24 -6.86 -2.85 -5.50
CA ARG A 24 -7.08 -3.76 -4.37
C ARG A 24 -5.87 -3.89 -3.43
N ASP A 25 -4.64 -3.73 -3.92
CA ASP A 25 -3.47 -3.76 -3.03
C ASP A 25 -3.49 -2.59 -2.03
N PHE A 26 -3.99 -1.43 -2.45
CA PHE A 26 -4.17 -0.26 -1.59
C PHE A 26 -5.32 -0.47 -0.60
N TYR A 27 -6.47 -0.97 -1.08
CA TYR A 27 -7.62 -1.28 -0.22
C TYR A 27 -7.27 -2.31 0.87
N ASP A 28 -6.60 -3.40 0.50
CA ASP A 28 -6.26 -4.46 1.44
C ASP A 28 -5.32 -3.93 2.55
N VAL A 29 -4.40 -3.01 2.24
CA VAL A 29 -3.57 -2.35 3.28
C VAL A 29 -4.42 -1.44 4.15
N TYR A 30 -5.25 -0.60 3.54
CA TYR A 30 -6.15 0.31 4.25
C TYR A 30 -7.03 -0.41 5.26
N ILE A 31 -7.76 -1.44 4.83
CA ILE A 31 -8.71 -2.15 5.69
C ILE A 31 -8.00 -2.91 6.81
N ILE A 32 -6.82 -3.50 6.55
CA ILE A 32 -6.01 -4.16 7.59
C ILE A 32 -5.63 -3.15 8.67
N MET A 33 -5.12 -1.97 8.29
CA MET A 33 -4.69 -0.95 9.23
C MET A 33 -5.87 -0.39 10.06
N LYS A 34 -7.02 -0.15 9.43
CA LYS A 34 -8.21 0.39 10.11
C LYS A 34 -8.92 -0.61 11.01
N THR A 35 -8.90 -1.91 10.67
CA THR A 35 -9.60 -2.94 11.44
C THR A 35 -8.73 -3.61 12.49
N GLN A 36 -7.41 -3.57 12.32
CA GLN A 36 -6.46 -4.27 13.17
C GLN A 36 -5.24 -3.41 13.58
N PRO A 37 -5.44 -2.18 14.07
CA PRO A 37 -4.32 -1.28 14.39
C PRO A 37 -3.39 -1.83 15.49
N ASN A 38 -3.95 -2.55 16.47
CA ASN A 38 -3.21 -3.02 17.65
C ASN A 38 -2.51 -4.38 17.48
N THR A 39 -2.75 -5.10 16.38
CA THR A 39 -2.14 -6.42 16.15
C THR A 39 -0.84 -6.35 15.35
N ILE A 40 -0.51 -5.18 14.80
CA ILE A 40 0.64 -5.01 13.93
C ILE A 40 1.86 -4.63 14.75
N ASN A 41 2.72 -5.62 14.99
CA ASN A 41 4.07 -5.34 15.49
C ASN A 41 4.91 -4.71 14.37
N LYS A 42 5.11 -3.39 14.43
CA LYS A 42 5.89 -2.63 13.43
C LYS A 42 7.29 -3.22 13.19
N ARG A 43 7.99 -3.68 14.24
CA ARG A 43 9.35 -4.27 14.08
C ARG A 43 9.33 -5.54 13.23
N ILE A 44 8.41 -6.46 13.52
CA ILE A 44 8.25 -7.70 12.74
C ILE A 44 7.83 -7.38 11.31
N PHE A 45 6.95 -6.40 11.14
CA PHE A 45 6.53 -5.93 9.81
C PHE A 45 7.72 -5.41 8.99
N PHE A 46 8.50 -4.47 9.51
CA PHE A 46 9.64 -3.89 8.78
C PHE A 46 10.71 -4.93 8.46
N ALA A 47 10.98 -5.87 9.37
CA ALA A 47 11.91 -6.97 9.09
C ALA A 47 11.43 -7.83 7.90
N ALA A 48 10.15 -8.18 7.87
CA ALA A 48 9.56 -8.95 6.78
C ALA A 48 9.47 -8.15 5.46
N LEU A 49 9.21 -6.84 5.52
CA LEU A 49 9.23 -5.96 4.34
C LEU A 49 10.64 -5.83 3.76
N LYS A 50 11.66 -5.64 4.60
CA LYS A 50 13.07 -5.59 4.21
C LYS A 50 13.51 -6.89 3.55
N ALA A 51 13.25 -8.03 4.19
CA ALA A 51 13.55 -9.35 3.62
C ALA A 51 12.83 -9.58 2.28
N THR A 52 11.58 -9.13 2.14
CA THR A 52 10.85 -9.21 0.86
C THR A 52 11.51 -8.36 -0.22
N SER A 53 11.94 -7.14 0.13
CA SER A 53 12.58 -6.20 -0.80
C SER A 53 13.98 -6.68 -1.21
N GLU A 54 14.74 -7.26 -0.29
CA GLU A 54 16.03 -7.92 -0.55
C GLU A 54 15.89 -9.05 -1.56
N ASN A 55 14.94 -9.95 -1.32
CA ASN A 55 14.65 -11.09 -2.22
C ASN A 55 14.23 -10.64 -3.63
N ARG A 56 13.73 -9.42 -3.77
CA ARG A 56 13.32 -8.83 -5.06
C ARG A 56 14.35 -7.86 -5.64
N MET A 57 15.50 -7.70 -4.97
CA MET A 57 16.53 -6.71 -5.33
C MET A 57 15.95 -5.28 -5.44
N SER A 58 14.94 -4.97 -4.62
CA SER A 58 14.19 -3.71 -4.62
C SER A 58 14.47 -2.85 -3.39
N LEU A 59 15.51 -3.13 -2.59
CA LEU A 59 15.83 -2.36 -1.37
C LEU A 59 15.85 -0.82 -1.55
N GLY A 60 16.31 -0.34 -2.71
CA GLY A 60 16.32 1.09 -3.04
C GLY A 60 14.94 1.76 -3.02
N VAL A 61 13.85 0.99 -3.14
CA VAL A 61 12.48 1.53 -3.02
C VAL A 61 12.16 1.93 -1.59
N LEU A 62 12.72 1.25 -0.59
CA LEU A 62 12.50 1.58 0.82
C LEU A 62 13.21 2.88 1.21
N GLN A 63 14.34 3.19 0.58
CA GLN A 63 15.07 4.45 0.77
C GLN A 63 14.31 5.64 0.16
N ASN A 64 13.58 5.41 -0.94
CA ASN A 64 12.84 6.44 -1.68
C ASN A 64 11.33 6.44 -1.40
N LYS A 65 10.87 5.72 -0.36
CA LYS A 65 9.45 5.45 -0.08
C LYS A 65 8.60 6.73 -0.01
N ASP A 66 9.09 7.79 0.63
CA ASP A 66 8.32 9.02 0.80
C ASP A 66 8.10 9.74 -0.53
N LYS A 67 9.15 9.82 -1.37
CA LYS A 67 9.05 10.36 -2.73
C LYS A 67 8.11 9.53 -3.59
N ILE A 68 8.20 8.20 -3.51
CA ILE A 68 7.33 7.29 -4.25
C ILE A 68 5.87 7.48 -3.84
N LEU A 69 5.57 7.55 -2.54
CA LEU A 69 4.20 7.73 -2.05
C LEU A 69 3.64 9.10 -2.43
N LEU A 70 4.45 10.15 -2.43
CA LEU A 70 4.05 11.47 -2.94
C LEU A 70 3.72 11.43 -4.44
N THR A 71 4.53 10.74 -5.24
CA THR A 71 4.26 10.54 -6.67
C THR A 71 2.96 9.77 -6.88
N ILE A 72 2.73 8.68 -6.14
CA ILE A 72 1.47 7.91 -6.24
C ILE A 72 0.27 8.80 -5.85
N LYS A 73 0.38 9.57 -4.76
CA LYS A 73 -0.70 10.44 -4.27
C LYS A 73 -1.08 11.52 -5.28
N SER A 74 -0.10 12.10 -5.96
CA SER A 74 -0.31 13.20 -6.93
C SER A 74 -0.68 12.72 -8.33
N ASP A 75 -0.57 11.41 -8.62
CA ASP A 75 -0.83 10.88 -9.95
C ASP A 75 -2.34 10.81 -10.27
N PRO A 76 -2.80 11.46 -11.36
CA PRO A 76 -4.23 11.50 -11.71
C PRO A 76 -4.75 10.14 -12.20
N ILE A 77 -3.91 9.30 -12.80
CA ILE A 77 -4.30 7.97 -13.29
C ILE A 77 -4.55 7.05 -12.10
N MET A 78 -3.73 7.13 -11.06
CA MET A 78 -3.92 6.38 -9.82
C MET A 78 -5.24 6.75 -9.13
N ARG A 79 -5.55 8.04 -9.03
CA ARG A 79 -6.85 8.52 -8.52
C ARG A 79 -8.02 7.99 -9.35
N GLN A 80 -7.94 8.12 -10.67
CA GLN A 80 -8.99 7.61 -11.56
C GLN A 80 -9.21 6.09 -11.41
N ARG A 81 -8.14 5.32 -11.26
CA ARG A 81 -8.21 3.86 -10.99
C ARG A 81 -8.87 3.58 -9.65
N TRP A 82 -8.55 4.35 -8.61
CA TRP A 82 -9.20 4.24 -7.30
C TRP A 82 -10.69 4.56 -7.38
N ASP A 83 -11.07 5.66 -8.02
CA ASP A 83 -12.48 6.06 -8.17
C ASP A 83 -13.29 4.98 -8.88
N ARG A 84 -12.74 4.40 -9.96
CA ARG A 84 -13.37 3.27 -10.65
C ARG A 84 -13.50 2.05 -9.72
N TYR A 85 -12.43 1.72 -8.99
CA TYR A 85 -12.47 0.62 -8.04
C TYR A 85 -13.57 0.81 -6.97
N CYS A 86 -13.72 2.00 -6.41
CA CYS A 86 -14.78 2.31 -5.44
C CYS A 86 -16.19 2.27 -6.04
N LYS A 87 -16.35 2.60 -7.33
CA LYS A 87 -17.63 2.44 -8.04
C LYS A 87 -18.01 0.97 -8.22
N ASP A 88 -17.04 0.13 -8.58
CA ASP A 88 -17.25 -1.28 -8.89
C ASP A 88 -17.31 -2.17 -7.63
N ASN A 89 -16.87 -1.66 -6.46
CA ASN A 89 -16.75 -2.42 -5.22
C ASN A 89 -17.43 -1.70 -4.05
N HIS A 90 -18.63 -2.14 -3.68
CA HIS A 90 -19.45 -1.50 -2.64
C HIS A 90 -18.74 -1.32 -1.29
N TYR A 91 -17.89 -2.29 -0.90
CA TYR A 91 -17.15 -2.24 0.36
C TYR A 91 -16.06 -1.15 0.40
N ALA A 92 -15.66 -0.62 -0.76
CA ALA A 92 -14.68 0.46 -0.87
C ALA A 92 -15.33 1.82 -1.15
N LYS A 93 -16.66 1.87 -1.27
CA LYS A 93 -17.40 3.07 -1.64
C LYS A 93 -17.22 4.17 -0.58
N GLY A 94 -16.91 5.38 -1.04
CA GLY A 94 -16.77 6.56 -0.17
C GLY A 94 -15.42 6.68 0.54
N ILE A 95 -14.50 5.73 0.34
CA ILE A 95 -13.13 5.83 0.87
C ILE A 95 -12.32 6.75 -0.05
N ASP A 96 -11.76 7.81 0.52
CA ASP A 96 -10.96 8.78 -0.20
C ASP A 96 -9.54 8.24 -0.50
N PHE A 97 -9.00 8.53 -1.68
CA PHE A 97 -7.68 8.01 -2.07
C PHE A 97 -6.56 8.59 -1.20
N ASP A 98 -6.67 9.84 -0.76
CA ASP A 98 -5.66 10.45 0.10
C ASP A 98 -5.67 9.83 1.49
N GLU A 99 -6.82 9.39 1.99
CA GLU A 99 -6.91 8.62 3.23
C GLU A 99 -6.18 7.27 3.10
N VAL A 100 -6.36 6.60 1.98
CA VAL A 100 -5.69 5.32 1.70
C VAL A 100 -4.18 5.49 1.63
N ILE A 101 -3.68 6.49 0.90
CA ILE A 101 -2.24 6.75 0.83
C ILE A 101 -1.70 7.20 2.19
N GLY A 102 -2.44 8.01 2.95
CA GLY A 102 -2.08 8.38 4.33
C GLY A 102 -1.87 7.14 5.21
N THR A 103 -2.77 6.16 5.11
CA THR A 103 -2.64 4.89 5.84
C THR A 103 -1.40 4.09 5.42
N VAL A 104 -1.04 4.12 4.13
CA VAL A 104 0.22 3.49 3.66
C VAL A 104 1.44 4.22 4.22
N VAL A 105 1.41 5.56 4.28
CA VAL A 105 2.49 6.38 4.86
C VAL A 105 2.69 6.05 6.34
N GLU A 106 1.61 5.98 7.12
CA GLU A 106 1.66 5.71 8.57
C GLU A 106 2.31 4.37 8.95
N ILE A 107 2.22 3.37 8.07
CA ILE A 107 2.76 2.03 8.34
C ILE A 107 4.20 1.87 7.84
N VAL A 108 4.60 2.59 6.80
CA VAL A 108 5.99 2.55 6.30
C VAL A 108 6.91 3.54 7.01
N ASN A 109 6.37 4.42 7.85
CA ASN A 109 7.10 5.36 8.71
C ASN A 109 6.91 5.04 10.21
#